data_AF-A0A831LG75-F1
#
_entry.id   AF-A0A831LG75-F1
#
_cell.length_a   1.000
_cell.length_b   1.000
_cell.length_c   1.000
_cell.angle_alpha   90.00
_cell.angle_beta   90.00
_cell.angle_gamma   90.00
#
_symmetry.space_group_name_H-M   'P 1'
#
loop_
_entity.id
_entity.type
_entity.pdbx_description
1 polymer ?
#
loop_
_entity_poly.entity_id
_entity_poly.type
_entity_poly.pdbx_seq_one_letter_code
_entity_poly.pdbx_strand_id
1 'polypeptide(L)'
;MSSAESRDDVIRLMEVILTAEVFNRTPRLDLDDLTPRHRSLFLAGPEVSEVKRPVLVTDGLLKRVGVQSDEAVKNLLKNPFVEFDTLNLQYHVTNLQAAAEWFVGHGGRDLVEKNPALAHFIGGYDSLGIDYASVRARNPRFTDSRTALDQRVAQILARDEALKEAMDLVIISAPSEIEQQMDGLVCTEDQTEMIARIRTAIENRDFLREHNISEV
;
A
#
# COMPACT_ATOMS: atom_id res chain seq x y z
N MET A 1 -10.77 20.94 -22.02
CA MET A 1 -10.59 20.07 -20.84
C MET A 1 -9.48 19.04 -21.11
N SER A 2 -8.30 19.44 -21.61
CA SER A 2 -7.48 18.53 -22.45
C SER A 2 -6.00 18.36 -22.08
N SER A 3 -5.37 19.28 -21.34
CA SER A 3 -3.91 19.19 -21.05
C SER A 3 -3.57 18.95 -19.57
N ALA A 4 -4.42 19.40 -18.65
CA ALA A 4 -4.20 19.22 -17.21
C ALA A 4 -4.51 17.78 -16.74
N GLU A 5 -5.60 17.17 -17.23
CA GLU A 5 -5.95 15.77 -16.97
C GLU A 5 -4.88 14.82 -17.54
N SER A 6 -4.44 15.05 -18.78
CA SER A 6 -3.35 14.27 -19.39
C SER A 6 -2.04 14.36 -18.60
N ARG A 7 -1.76 15.51 -17.97
CA ARG A 7 -0.59 15.67 -17.11
C ARG A 7 -0.72 14.88 -15.81
N ASP A 8 -1.88 14.93 -15.16
CA ASP A 8 -2.13 14.17 -13.92
C ASP A 8 -2.04 12.66 -14.18
N ASP A 9 -2.55 12.21 -15.33
CA ASP A 9 -2.43 10.81 -15.77
C ASP A 9 -0.96 10.38 -15.94
N VAL A 10 -0.11 11.19 -16.59
CA VAL A 10 1.32 10.90 -16.73
C VAL A 10 2.00 10.79 -15.38
N ILE A 11 1.68 11.69 -14.43
CA ILE A 11 2.22 11.64 -13.07
C ILE A 11 1.77 10.35 -12.37
N ARG A 12 0.50 9.95 -12.46
CA ARG A 12 0.01 8.69 -11.88
C ARG A 12 0.68 7.45 -12.47
N LEU A 13 0.94 7.42 -13.78
CA LEU A 13 1.66 6.30 -14.41
C LEU A 13 3.13 6.27 -13.97
N MET A 14 3.78 7.44 -13.91
CA MET A 14 5.16 7.56 -13.43
C MET A 14 5.28 7.12 -11.96
N GLU A 15 4.31 7.48 -11.10
CA GLU A 15 4.27 7.04 -9.70
C GLU A 15 4.34 5.51 -9.59
N VAL A 16 3.57 4.80 -10.41
CA VAL A 16 3.52 3.33 -10.41
C VAL A 16 4.85 2.73 -10.85
N ILE A 17 5.46 3.26 -11.91
CA ILE A 17 6.76 2.79 -12.41
C ILE A 17 7.86 3.03 -11.37
N LEU A 18 7.94 4.25 -10.82
CA LEU A 18 8.94 4.59 -9.80
C LEU A 18 8.76 3.75 -8.54
N THR A 19 7.52 3.54 -8.10
CA THR A 19 7.24 2.72 -6.91
C THR A 19 7.68 1.28 -7.12
N ALA A 20 7.38 0.69 -8.28
CA ALA A 20 7.82 -0.65 -8.63
C ALA A 20 9.35 -0.76 -8.66
N GLU A 21 10.03 0.21 -9.28
CA GLU A 21 11.49 0.24 -9.40
C GLU A 21 12.18 0.39 -8.03
N VAL A 22 11.73 1.32 -7.20
CA VAL A 22 12.24 1.51 -5.83
C VAL A 22 12.00 0.27 -4.98
N PHE A 23 10.79 -0.28 -5.05
CA PHE A 23 10.44 -1.49 -4.32
C PHE A 23 11.38 -2.62 -4.73
N ASN A 24 11.54 -2.89 -6.02
CA ASN A 24 12.43 -3.93 -6.56
C ASN A 24 13.89 -3.77 -6.10
N ARG A 25 14.42 -2.55 -6.10
CA ARG A 25 15.81 -2.25 -5.69
C ARG A 25 16.04 -2.27 -4.18
N THR A 26 14.98 -2.25 -3.38
CA THR A 26 15.07 -2.18 -1.91
C THR A 26 14.41 -3.41 -1.27
N PRO A 27 15.18 -4.49 -1.01
CA PRO A 27 14.62 -5.74 -0.46
C PRO A 27 14.01 -5.60 0.94
N ARG A 28 14.39 -4.56 1.69
CA ARG A 28 13.88 -4.29 3.04
C ARG A 28 12.47 -3.72 3.04
N LEU A 29 11.97 -3.21 1.91
CA LEU A 29 10.62 -2.69 1.82
C LEU A 29 9.61 -3.84 1.74
N ASP A 30 8.54 -3.74 2.53
CA ASP A 30 7.49 -4.74 2.64
C ASP A 30 6.13 -4.20 2.17
N LEU A 31 5.05 -4.95 2.40
CA LEU A 31 3.70 -4.53 2.01
C LEU A 31 3.30 -3.22 2.68
N ASP A 32 3.76 -2.94 3.91
CA ASP A 32 3.47 -1.70 4.62
C ASP A 32 4.17 -0.48 4.02
N ASP A 33 5.16 -0.70 3.14
CA ASP A 33 5.82 0.36 2.37
C ASP A 33 5.10 0.71 1.06
N LEU A 34 4.09 -0.08 0.67
CA LEU A 34 3.24 0.18 -0.48
C LEU A 34 1.93 0.83 -0.03
N THR A 35 1.44 1.82 -0.79
CA THR A 35 0.11 2.39 -0.53
C THR A 35 -0.99 1.36 -0.87
N PRO A 36 -2.22 1.48 -0.32
CA PRO A 36 -3.30 0.55 -0.63
C PRO A 36 -3.53 0.33 -2.14
N ARG A 37 -3.45 1.41 -2.93
CA ARG A 37 -3.56 1.35 -4.39
C ARG A 37 -2.45 0.51 -5.03
N HIS A 38 -1.20 0.70 -4.60
CA HIS A 38 -0.07 -0.07 -5.14
C HIS A 38 -0.12 -1.54 -4.71
N ARG A 39 -0.56 -1.84 -3.48
CA ARG A 39 -0.80 -3.22 -3.04
C ARG A 39 -1.80 -3.91 -3.95
N SER A 40 -2.95 -3.28 -4.22
CA SER A 40 -3.98 -3.84 -5.11
C SER A 40 -3.48 -4.05 -6.55
N LEU A 41 -2.54 -3.23 -7.03
CA LEU A 41 -1.96 -3.37 -8.37
C LEU A 41 -0.90 -4.48 -8.43
N PHE A 42 -0.04 -4.58 -7.41
CA PHE A 42 1.14 -5.44 -7.42
C PHE A 42 0.88 -6.85 -6.88
N LEU A 43 -0.16 -7.03 -6.06
CA LEU A 43 -0.59 -8.36 -5.64
C LEU A 43 -1.21 -9.11 -6.84
N ALA A 44 -0.81 -10.36 -7.00
CA ALA A 44 -1.27 -11.22 -8.09
C ALA A 44 -2.68 -11.80 -7.88
N GLY A 45 -3.37 -11.39 -6.80
CA GLY A 45 -4.72 -11.81 -6.47
C GLY A 45 -5.00 -11.72 -4.96
N PRO A 46 -6.27 -11.92 -4.55
CA PRO A 46 -6.66 -11.84 -3.14
C PRO A 46 -6.02 -12.94 -2.28
N GLU A 47 -5.65 -14.08 -2.87
CA GLU A 47 -5.06 -15.22 -2.16
C GLU A 47 -3.55 -15.08 -1.90
N VAL A 48 -2.89 -14.09 -2.52
CA VAL A 48 -1.44 -13.96 -2.49
C VAL A 48 -1.04 -12.96 -1.39
N SER A 49 -0.31 -13.43 -0.38
CA SER A 49 0.10 -12.62 0.79
C SER A 49 1.41 -11.87 0.60
N GLU A 50 2.04 -11.98 -0.57
CA GLU A 50 3.34 -11.37 -0.86
C GLU A 50 3.38 -10.81 -2.28
N VAL A 51 3.99 -9.64 -2.44
CA VAL A 51 4.27 -9.10 -3.77
C VAL A 51 5.44 -9.88 -4.37
N LYS A 52 5.19 -10.56 -5.50
CA LYS A 52 6.23 -11.27 -6.24
C LYS A 52 7.23 -10.26 -6.79
N ARG A 53 8.49 -10.43 -6.41
CA ARG A 53 9.62 -9.63 -6.90
C ARG A 53 10.32 -10.38 -8.06
N PRO A 54 10.77 -9.67 -9.11
CA PRO A 54 10.55 -8.25 -9.37
C PRO A 54 9.09 -7.96 -9.77
N VAL A 55 8.57 -6.80 -9.35
CA VAL A 55 7.33 -6.23 -9.85
C VAL A 55 7.58 -5.74 -11.26
N LEU A 56 6.89 -6.35 -12.23
CA LEU A 56 7.01 -6.00 -13.65
C LEU A 56 5.88 -5.05 -14.03
N VAL A 57 6.23 -3.90 -14.59
CA VAL A 57 5.24 -2.90 -15.03
C VAL A 57 4.90 -3.15 -16.49
N THR A 58 3.86 -3.94 -16.74
CA THR A 58 3.36 -4.22 -18.09
C THR A 58 2.28 -3.23 -18.51
N ASP A 59 1.94 -3.20 -19.80
CA ASP A 59 0.80 -2.42 -20.31
C ASP A 59 -0.52 -2.77 -19.60
N GLY A 60 -0.73 -4.06 -19.29
CA GLY A 60 -1.86 -4.51 -18.50
C GLY A 60 -1.86 -4.01 -17.05
N LEU A 61 -0.69 -3.78 -16.45
CA LEU A 61 -0.59 -3.15 -15.13
C LEU A 61 -0.97 -1.66 -15.22
N LEU A 62 -0.45 -0.93 -16.19
CA LEU A 62 -0.73 0.49 -16.37
C LEU A 62 -2.21 0.76 -16.68
N LYS A 63 -2.87 -0.10 -17.47
CA LYS A 63 -4.32 -0.01 -17.72
C LYS A 63 -5.16 -0.12 -16.44
N ARG A 64 -4.70 -0.88 -15.43
CA ARG A 64 -5.37 -1.01 -14.13
C ARG A 64 -5.23 0.22 -13.24
N VAL A 65 -4.33 1.16 -13.58
CA VAL A 65 -4.13 2.41 -12.83
C VAL A 65 -5.36 3.33 -12.94
N GLY A 66 -6.25 3.07 -13.91
CA GLY A 66 -7.48 3.85 -14.15
C GLY A 66 -7.28 5.00 -15.14
N VAL A 67 -6.10 5.07 -15.77
CA VAL A 67 -5.79 6.03 -16.84
C VAL A 67 -6.34 5.49 -18.15
N GLN A 68 -7.38 6.14 -18.67
CA GLN A 68 -8.17 5.65 -19.82
C GLN A 68 -7.65 6.09 -21.19
N SER A 69 -6.57 6.88 -21.25
CA SER A 69 -6.05 7.43 -22.50
C SER A 69 -4.72 6.81 -22.91
N ASP A 70 -4.67 6.19 -24.10
CA ASP A 70 -3.41 5.80 -24.77
C ASP A 70 -2.47 7.00 -24.97
N GLU A 71 -3.03 8.22 -24.94
CA GLU A 71 -2.29 9.47 -25.01
C GLU A 71 -1.41 9.71 -23.78
N ALA A 72 -1.86 9.34 -22.58
CA ALA A 72 -1.05 9.42 -21.36
C ALA A 72 0.18 8.52 -21.44
N VAL A 73 0.04 7.29 -21.95
CA VAL A 73 1.18 6.37 -22.15
C VAL A 73 2.14 6.93 -23.20
N LYS A 74 1.63 7.47 -24.31
CA LYS A 74 2.47 8.15 -25.31
C LYS A 74 3.20 9.37 -24.74
N ASN A 75 2.54 10.15 -23.89
CA ASN A 75 3.14 11.31 -23.24
C ASN A 75 4.16 10.90 -22.16
N LEU A 76 3.93 9.80 -21.46
CA LEU A 76 4.89 9.20 -20.54
C LEU A 76 6.17 8.78 -21.26
N LEU A 77 6.06 8.15 -22.43
CA LEU A 77 7.21 7.73 -23.25
C LEU A 77 7.99 8.89 -23.89
N LYS A 78 7.48 10.12 -23.84
CA LYS A 78 8.27 11.32 -24.18
C LYS A 78 9.26 11.68 -23.08
N ASN A 79 9.10 11.13 -21.87
CA ASN A 79 10.03 11.33 -20.78
C ASN A 79 11.35 10.58 -21.09
N PRO A 80 12.52 11.26 -21.05
CA PRO A 80 13.80 10.65 -21.42
C PRO A 80 14.25 9.53 -20.49
N PHE A 81 13.62 9.38 -19.32
CA PHE A 81 13.98 8.39 -18.33
C PHE A 81 13.10 7.14 -18.36
N VAL A 82 12.01 7.14 -19.14
CA VAL A 82 11.09 6.00 -19.24
C VAL A 82 11.27 5.32 -20.59
N GLU A 83 11.47 4.01 -20.53
CA GLU A 83 11.58 3.17 -21.73
C GLU A 83 10.58 2.03 -21.66
N PHE A 84 10.21 1.54 -22.85
CA PHE A 84 9.45 0.31 -23.01
C PHE A 84 10.36 -0.74 -23.64
N ASP A 85 10.64 -1.79 -22.87
CA ASP A 85 11.35 -2.97 -23.34
C ASP A 85 10.41 -3.80 -24.21
N THR A 86 10.69 -3.83 -25.51
CA THR A 86 9.89 -4.55 -26.51
C THR A 86 10.06 -6.07 -26.45
N LEU A 87 11.13 -6.57 -25.83
CA LEU A 87 11.37 -8.01 -25.67
C LEU A 87 10.59 -8.56 -24.47
N ASN A 88 10.65 -7.86 -23.34
CA ASN A 88 9.99 -8.28 -22.10
C ASN A 88 8.58 -7.67 -21.92
N LEU A 89 8.16 -6.78 -22.82
CA LEU A 89 6.86 -6.09 -22.82
C LEU A 89 6.58 -5.34 -21.50
N GLN A 90 7.58 -4.63 -21.00
CA GLN A 90 7.54 -3.93 -19.72
C GLN A 90 8.10 -2.52 -19.82
N TYR A 91 7.61 -1.63 -18.95
CA TYR A 91 8.11 -0.28 -18.77
C TYR A 91 9.14 -0.28 -17.63
N HIS A 92 10.25 0.42 -17.84
CA HIS A 92 11.28 0.61 -16.82
C HIS A 92 11.83 2.03 -16.86
N VAL A 93 12.55 2.39 -15.80
CA VAL A 93 13.24 3.66 -15.70
C VAL A 93 14.74 3.45 -15.88
N THR A 94 15.35 4.18 -16.81
CA THR A 94 16.80 4.09 -17.10
C THR A 94 17.64 4.71 -15.98
N ASN A 95 17.19 5.85 -15.45
CA ASN A 95 17.82 6.54 -14.33
C ASN A 95 16.80 6.88 -13.25
N LEU A 96 16.80 6.09 -12.18
CA LEU A 96 15.83 6.21 -11.10
C LEU A 96 15.90 7.56 -10.38
N GLN A 97 17.11 8.08 -10.14
CA GLN A 97 17.28 9.36 -9.46
C GLN A 97 16.73 10.52 -10.32
N ALA A 98 17.15 10.59 -11.58
CA ALA A 98 16.70 11.66 -12.48
C ALA A 98 15.18 11.61 -12.73
N ALA A 99 14.60 10.41 -12.83
CA ALA A 99 13.16 10.25 -12.95
C ALA A 99 12.40 10.68 -11.68
N ALA A 100 12.95 10.39 -10.50
CA ALA A 100 12.38 10.83 -9.22
C ALA A 100 12.44 12.36 -9.06
N GLU A 101 13.56 12.98 -9.41
CA GLU A 101 13.72 14.45 -9.43
C GLU A 101 12.71 15.09 -10.40
N TRP A 102 12.58 14.53 -11.62
CA TRP A 102 11.57 14.96 -12.58
C TRP A 102 10.16 14.84 -12.00
N PHE A 103 9.81 13.69 -11.41
CA PHE A 103 8.49 13.43 -10.84
C PHE A 103 8.12 14.47 -9.77
N VAL A 104 9.04 14.76 -8.84
CA VAL A 104 8.83 15.78 -7.80
C VAL A 104 8.66 17.17 -8.42
N GLY A 105 9.53 17.54 -9.37
CA GLY A 105 9.45 18.83 -10.05
C GLY A 105 8.19 19.05 -10.89
N HIS A 106 7.50 17.96 -11.27
CA HIS A 106 6.32 18.00 -12.15
C HIS A 106 4.98 17.81 -11.42
N GLY A 107 4.97 17.83 -10.09
CA GLY A 107 3.75 17.75 -9.27
C GLY A 107 3.59 16.44 -8.49
N GLY A 108 4.58 15.55 -8.53
CA GLY A 108 4.55 14.28 -7.80
C GLY A 108 4.82 14.40 -6.30
N ARG A 109 5.20 15.57 -5.78
CA ARG A 109 5.57 15.76 -4.37
C ARG A 109 4.50 15.26 -3.40
N ASP A 110 3.24 15.62 -3.63
CA ASP A 110 2.11 15.24 -2.76
C ASP A 110 1.88 13.72 -2.74
N LEU A 111 2.27 13.02 -3.81
CA LEU A 111 2.21 11.57 -3.90
C LEU A 111 3.37 10.92 -3.12
N VAL A 112 4.57 11.51 -3.18
CA VAL A 112 5.72 11.05 -2.37
C VAL A 112 5.40 11.13 -0.88
N GLU A 113 4.77 12.21 -0.42
CA GLU A 113 4.38 12.38 0.98
C GLU A 113 3.33 11.36 1.48
N LYS A 114 2.75 10.58 0.56
CA LYS A 114 1.78 9.50 0.84
C LYS A 114 2.30 8.10 0.52
N ASN A 115 3.45 7.99 -0.16
CA ASN A 115 3.98 6.75 -0.68
C ASN A 115 5.31 6.40 0.02
N PRO A 116 5.29 5.46 1.00
CA PRO A 116 6.48 5.18 1.80
C PRO A 116 7.67 4.67 0.99
N ALA A 117 7.45 3.87 -0.06
CA ALA A 117 8.52 3.43 -0.93
C ALA A 117 9.23 4.62 -1.61
N LEU A 118 8.46 5.55 -2.19
CA LEU A 118 9.04 6.76 -2.78
C LEU A 118 9.68 7.66 -1.73
N ALA A 119 9.06 7.82 -0.56
CA ALA A 119 9.61 8.59 0.55
C ALA A 119 10.93 8.00 1.05
N HIS A 120 11.07 6.67 1.10
CA HIS A 120 12.32 6.00 1.45
C HIS A 120 13.44 6.34 0.46
N PHE A 121 13.16 6.29 -0.84
CA PHE A 121 14.15 6.61 -1.86
C PHE A 121 14.50 8.10 -1.90
N ILE A 122 13.48 8.97 -1.87
CA ILE A 122 13.63 10.42 -2.05
C ILE A 122 14.13 11.11 -0.78
N GLY A 123 13.69 10.65 0.40
CA GLY A 123 14.13 11.17 1.69
C GLY A 123 15.64 11.03 1.92
N GLY A 124 16.29 10.07 1.26
CA GLY A 124 17.75 9.91 1.28
C GLY A 124 18.53 11.07 0.66
N TYR A 125 17.88 11.97 -0.10
CA TYR A 125 18.55 13.04 -0.83
C TYR A 125 18.53 14.41 -0.12
N ASP A 126 18.14 14.48 1.16
CA ASP A 126 18.15 15.64 2.12
C ASP A 126 17.50 16.97 1.65
N SER A 127 17.12 17.06 0.38
CA SER A 127 16.72 18.29 -0.32
C SER A 127 15.22 18.56 -0.28
N LEU A 128 14.41 17.59 0.17
CA LEU A 128 12.96 17.67 0.10
C LEU A 128 12.25 17.63 1.45
N GLY A 129 12.97 17.37 2.55
CA GLY A 129 12.40 17.34 3.90
C GLY A 129 11.33 16.27 4.13
N ILE A 130 11.33 15.20 3.34
CA ILE A 130 10.35 14.11 3.44
C ILE A 130 10.91 13.03 4.37
N ASP A 131 10.28 12.85 5.52
CA ASP A 131 10.64 11.79 6.47
C ASP A 131 9.90 10.49 6.15
N TYR A 132 10.65 9.47 5.77
CA TYR A 132 10.13 8.13 5.51
C TYR A 132 9.35 7.54 6.70
N ALA A 133 9.84 7.73 7.93
CA ALA A 133 9.21 7.13 9.11
C ALA A 133 7.79 7.70 9.32
N SER A 134 7.64 9.02 9.22
CA SER A 134 6.35 9.71 9.26
C SER A 134 5.41 9.32 8.11
N VAL A 135 5.93 9.17 6.88
CA VAL A 135 5.12 8.74 5.74
C VAL A 135 4.63 7.29 5.94
N ARG A 136 5.51 6.38 6.36
CA ARG A 136 5.16 4.99 6.65
C ARG A 136 4.14 4.88 7.78
N ALA A 137 4.29 5.65 8.86
CA ALA A 137 3.37 5.63 9.99
C ALA A 137 1.94 6.07 9.62
N ARG A 138 1.80 6.97 8.64
CA ARG A 138 0.50 7.44 8.13
C ARG A 138 -0.11 6.50 7.08
N ASN A 139 0.67 5.59 6.50
CA ASN A 139 0.18 4.63 5.53
C ASN A 139 -0.64 3.54 6.24
N PRO A 140 -1.88 3.25 5.81
CA PRO A 140 -2.67 2.18 6.40
C PRO A 140 -1.94 0.84 6.35
N ARG A 141 -1.92 0.09 7.45
CA ARG A 141 -1.22 -1.20 7.51
C ARG A 141 -1.90 -2.21 6.59
N PHE A 142 -1.14 -3.14 6.02
CA PHE A 142 -1.69 -4.22 5.20
C PHE A 142 -2.61 -5.12 6.02
N THR A 143 -2.25 -5.39 7.27
CA THR A 143 -3.06 -6.21 8.20
C THR A 143 -4.46 -5.69 8.43
N ASP A 144 -4.68 -4.40 8.19
CA ASP A 144 -5.94 -3.71 8.44
C ASP A 144 -6.86 -3.79 7.20
N SER A 145 -6.33 -4.27 6.07
CA SER A 145 -7.06 -4.36 4.80
C SER A 145 -7.96 -5.58 4.69
N ARG A 146 -9.02 -5.45 3.87
CA ARG A 146 -9.91 -6.57 3.51
C ARG A 146 -9.15 -7.77 2.93
N THR A 147 -8.18 -7.52 2.06
CA THR A 147 -7.36 -8.58 1.47
C THR A 147 -6.59 -9.39 2.52
N ALA A 148 -5.98 -8.73 3.51
CA ALA A 148 -5.27 -9.45 4.57
C ALA A 148 -6.22 -10.24 5.48
N LEU A 149 -7.43 -9.71 5.73
CA LEU A 149 -8.46 -10.42 6.47
C LEU A 149 -8.95 -11.66 5.72
N ASP A 150 -9.31 -11.51 4.44
CA ASP A 150 -9.79 -12.61 3.60
C ASP A 150 -8.77 -13.75 3.53
N GLN A 151 -7.47 -13.42 3.47
CA GLN A 151 -6.38 -14.40 3.53
C GLN A 151 -6.36 -15.18 4.85
N ARG A 152 -6.48 -14.50 5.98
CA ARG A 152 -6.51 -15.14 7.30
C ARG A 152 -7.74 -16.04 7.45
N VAL A 153 -8.90 -15.58 6.97
CA VAL A 153 -10.13 -16.36 6.97
C VAL A 153 -9.97 -17.60 6.09
N ALA A 154 -9.44 -17.46 4.87
CA ALA A 154 -9.19 -18.58 3.97
C ALA A 154 -8.25 -19.64 4.60
N GLN A 155 -7.19 -19.21 5.30
CA GLN A 155 -6.29 -20.11 6.02
C GLN A 155 -6.99 -20.88 7.15
N ILE A 156 -7.96 -20.26 7.84
CA ILE A 156 -8.75 -20.91 8.88
C ILE A 156 -9.71 -21.93 8.26
N LEU A 157 -10.43 -21.54 7.20
CA LEU A 157 -11.37 -22.41 6.50
C LEU A 157 -10.70 -23.60 5.82
N ALA A 158 -9.44 -23.46 5.39
CA ALA A 158 -8.67 -24.56 4.84
C ALA A 158 -8.33 -25.66 5.87
N ARG A 159 -8.44 -25.38 7.18
CA ARG A 159 -8.15 -26.35 8.25
C ARG A 159 -9.36 -27.17 8.67
N ASP A 160 -10.56 -26.62 8.51
CA ASP A 160 -11.80 -27.28 8.91
C ASP A 160 -12.96 -26.84 8.01
N GLU A 161 -13.48 -27.79 7.24
CA GLU A 161 -14.57 -27.57 6.30
C GLU A 161 -15.89 -27.24 7.01
N ALA A 162 -16.09 -27.71 8.24
CA ALA A 162 -17.29 -27.41 9.03
C ALA A 162 -17.41 -25.92 9.38
N LEU A 163 -16.28 -25.19 9.39
CA LEU A 163 -16.29 -23.75 9.60
C LEU A 163 -16.90 -22.99 8.42
N LYS A 164 -16.97 -23.58 7.22
CA LYS A 164 -17.59 -22.93 6.05
C LYS A 164 -19.09 -22.71 6.26
N GLU A 165 -19.80 -23.66 6.86
CA GLU A 165 -21.22 -23.50 7.20
C GLU A 165 -21.41 -22.45 8.31
N ALA A 166 -20.47 -22.36 9.26
CA ALA A 166 -20.52 -21.35 10.32
C ALA A 166 -20.24 -19.93 9.81
N MET A 167 -19.52 -19.77 8.69
CA MET A 167 -19.24 -18.47 8.08
C MET A 167 -20.51 -17.75 7.61
N ASP A 168 -21.55 -18.49 7.23
CA ASP A 168 -22.83 -17.91 6.83
C ASP A 168 -23.56 -17.22 8.01
N LEU A 169 -23.13 -17.47 9.25
CA LEU A 169 -23.72 -16.91 10.46
C LEU A 169 -23.03 -15.62 10.95
N VAL A 170 -21.92 -15.22 10.34
CA VAL A 170 -21.10 -14.10 10.84
C VAL A 170 -20.78 -13.09 9.74
N ILE A 171 -20.72 -11.82 10.12
CA ILE A 171 -20.20 -10.74 9.28
C ILE A 171 -18.80 -10.41 9.79
N ILE A 172 -17.79 -10.59 8.94
CA ILE A 172 -16.42 -10.23 9.26
C ILE A 172 -16.06 -8.94 8.51
N SER A 173 -15.65 -7.93 9.28
CA SER A 173 -15.23 -6.64 8.75
C SER A 173 -13.74 -6.44 9.02
N ALA A 174 -13.00 -5.96 8.02
CA ALA A 174 -11.62 -5.56 8.19
C ALA A 174 -11.54 -4.23 8.94
N PRO A 175 -10.46 -3.96 9.69
CA PRO A 175 -10.32 -2.68 10.39
C PRO A 175 -10.49 -1.46 9.48
N SER A 176 -10.04 -1.52 8.23
CA SER A 176 -10.21 -0.44 7.25
C SER A 176 -11.66 -0.21 6.80
N GLU A 177 -12.58 -1.16 7.05
CA GLU A 177 -14.00 -1.07 6.68
C GLU A 177 -14.83 -0.46 7.82
N ILE A 178 -14.24 -0.25 9.00
CA ILE A 178 -14.92 0.36 10.14
C ILE A 178 -14.90 1.87 9.98
N GLU A 179 -16.06 2.46 9.69
CA GLU A 179 -16.20 3.91 9.50
C GLU A 179 -16.11 4.69 10.82
N GLN A 180 -16.56 4.07 11.92
CA GLN A 180 -16.61 4.72 13.24
C GLN A 180 -15.21 4.75 13.86
N GLN A 181 -14.75 5.96 14.18
CA GLN A 181 -13.51 6.19 14.90
C GLN A 181 -13.77 6.27 16.41
N MET A 182 -12.76 5.93 17.20
CA MET A 182 -12.86 5.87 18.66
C MET A 182 -13.17 7.24 19.31
N ASP A 183 -12.70 8.32 18.69
CA ASP A 183 -12.95 9.71 19.10
C ASP A 183 -14.40 10.16 18.86
N GLY A 184 -15.13 9.48 17.98
CA GLY A 184 -16.55 9.68 17.73
C GLY A 184 -17.47 8.92 18.69
N LEU A 185 -16.92 8.05 19.55
CA LEU A 185 -17.72 7.24 20.47
C LEU A 185 -17.98 8.00 21.78
N VAL A 186 -19.25 8.11 22.16
CA VAL A 186 -19.63 8.57 23.50
C VAL A 186 -19.63 7.37 24.43
N CYS A 187 -18.55 7.22 25.19
CA CYS A 187 -18.37 6.14 26.15
C CYS A 187 -18.74 6.58 27.57
N THR A 188 -19.23 5.64 28.38
CA THR A 188 -19.28 5.80 29.84
C THR A 188 -17.88 5.65 30.45
N GLU A 189 -17.69 6.10 31.70
CA GLU A 189 -16.41 5.95 32.40
C GLU A 189 -15.94 4.48 32.44
N ASP A 190 -16.84 3.55 32.78
CA ASP A 190 -16.55 2.10 32.79
C ASP A 190 -16.08 1.59 31.42
N GLN A 191 -16.70 2.08 30.33
CA GLN A 191 -16.31 1.70 28.96
C GLN A 191 -14.93 2.26 28.61
N THR A 192 -14.63 3.50 29.00
CA THR A 192 -13.32 4.10 28.79
C THR A 192 -12.22 3.33 29.54
N GLU A 193 -12.50 2.92 30.78
CA GLU A 193 -11.57 2.09 31.56
C GLU A 193 -11.34 0.73 30.88
N MET A 194 -12.41 0.08 30.42
CA MET A 194 -12.32 -1.19 29.70
C MET A 194 -11.51 -1.07 28.41
N ILE A 195 -11.72 -0.01 27.63
CA ILE A 195 -10.94 0.26 26.40
C ILE A 195 -9.45 0.42 26.75
N ALA A 196 -9.12 1.14 27.83
CA ALA A 196 -7.74 1.32 28.27
C ALA A 196 -7.08 0.00 28.69
N ARG A 197 -7.81 -0.88 29.37
CA ARG A 197 -7.35 -2.23 29.71
C ARG A 197 -7.11 -3.08 28.45
N ILE A 198 -8.03 -3.07 27.50
CA ILE A 198 -7.89 -3.76 26.22
C ILE A 198 -6.63 -3.27 25.47
N ARG A 199 -6.40 -1.95 25.41
CA ARG A 199 -5.20 -1.38 24.78
C ARG A 199 -3.93 -1.90 25.45
N THR A 200 -3.88 -1.87 26.77
CA THR A 200 -2.74 -2.38 27.56
C THR A 200 -2.51 -3.86 27.31
N ALA A 201 -3.59 -4.65 27.21
CA ALA A 201 -3.52 -6.07 26.91
C ALA A 201 -2.98 -6.36 25.50
N ILE A 202 -3.36 -5.55 24.50
CA ILE A 202 -2.85 -5.67 23.13
C ILE A 202 -1.36 -5.34 23.08
N GLU A 203 -0.93 -4.24 23.71
CA GLU A 203 0.46 -3.80 23.75
C GLU A 203 1.38 -4.83 24.43
N ASN A 204 0.88 -5.52 25.46
CA ASN A 204 1.64 -6.50 26.24
C ASN A 204 1.26 -7.96 25.91
N ARG A 205 0.58 -8.21 24.79
CA ARG A 205 -0.03 -9.52 24.47
C ARG A 205 0.95 -10.69 24.61
N ASP A 206 2.15 -10.53 24.07
CA ASP A 206 3.14 -11.61 24.06
C ASP A 206 3.67 -11.89 25.48
N PHE A 207 3.86 -10.85 26.29
CA PHE A 207 4.23 -10.96 27.71
C PHE A 207 3.13 -11.64 28.54
N LEU A 208 1.87 -11.21 28.35
CA LEU A 208 0.71 -11.76 29.06
C LEU A 208 0.51 -13.25 28.73
N ARG A 209 0.69 -13.62 27.46
CA ARG A 209 0.63 -15.01 27.01
C ARG A 209 1.74 -15.86 27.61
N GLU A 210 2.96 -15.33 27.68
CA GLU A 210 4.11 -16.02 28.28
C GLU A 210 3.87 -16.32 29.78
N HIS A 211 3.23 -15.39 30.49
CA HIS A 211 3.00 -15.49 31.94
C HIS A 211 1.62 -16.05 32.31
N ASN A 212 0.81 -16.49 31.34
CA ASN A 212 -0.58 -16.94 31.55
C ASN A 212 -1.45 -15.94 32.31
N ILE A 213 -1.26 -14.64 32.06
CA ILE A 213 -2.06 -13.57 32.67
C ILE A 213 -3.25 -13.28 31.75
N SER A 214 -4.46 -13.42 32.31
CA SER A 214 -5.72 -13.27 31.57
C SER A 214 -6.46 -11.95 31.83
N GLU A 215 -6.09 -11.21 32.86
CA GLU A 215 -6.70 -9.91 33.20
C GLU A 215 -5.64 -8.85 33.45
N VAL A 216 -5.94 -7.63 33.00
CA VAL A 216 -5.09 -6.42 33.07
C VAL A 216 -5.96 -5.23 33.43
#